data_AF-A0A9D6EKF1-F1
#
_entry.id   AF-A0A9D6EKF1-F1
#
_cell.length_a   1.000
_cell.length_b   1.000
_cell.length_c   1.000
_cell.angle_alpha   90.00
_cell.angle_beta   90.00
_cell.angle_gamma   90.00
#
_symmetry.space_group_name_H-M   'P 1'
#
loop_
_entity.id
_entity.type
_entity.pdbx_description
1 polymer ?
#
loop_
_entity_poly.entity_id
_entity_poly.type
_entity_poly.pdbx_seq_one_letter_code
_entity_poly.pdbx_strand_id
1 'polypeptide(L)' 'MRLAHHLAAASDLIRGDAIEATEFPELARRYAVMAVPKVVINETVSFEGALPEPAFVAEVLRAADGGGVLA' A
#
# COMPACT_ATOMS: atom_id res chain seq x y z
N MET A 1 7.65 2.84 1.56
CA MET A 1 8.33 1.53 1.63
C MET A 1 8.58 1.08 3.07
N ARG A 2 9.29 1.86 3.93
CA ARG A 2 9.65 1.42 5.30
C ARG A 2 8.47 0.84 6.12
N LEU A 3 7.36 1.58 6.23
CA LEU A 3 6.21 1.15 7.04
C LEU A 3 5.57 -0.16 6.53
N ALA A 4 5.43 -0.32 5.21
CA ALA A 4 4.88 -1.55 4.63
C ALA A 4 5.68 -2.79 5.04
N HIS A 5 7.02 -2.71 5.02
CA HIS A 5 7.88 -3.82 5.45
C HIS A 5 7.89 -4.02 6.96
N HIS A 6 7.78 -2.96 7.76
CA HIS A 6 7.64 -3.11 9.21
C HIS A 6 6.36 -3.88 9.57
N LEU A 7 5.24 -3.54 8.91
CA LEU A 7 3.97 -4.24 9.10
C LEU A 7 4.03 -5.70 8.63
N ALA A 8 4.66 -5.96 7.48
CA ALA A 8 4.87 -7.32 6.99
C ALA A 8 5.77 -8.16 7.92
N ALA A 9 6.78 -7.55 8.55
CA ALA A 9 7.61 -8.23 9.53
C ALA A 9 6.88 -8.47 10.87
N ALA A 10 5.89 -7.64 11.20
CA ALA A 10 5.14 -7.73 12.44
C ALA A 10 3.95 -8.71 12.38
N SER A 11 3.52 -9.12 11.19
CA SER A 11 2.34 -9.98 11.02
C SER A 11 2.47 -10.87 9.78
N ASP A 12 2.31 -12.18 9.97
CA ASP A 12 2.29 -13.16 8.88
C ASP A 12 1.10 -13.00 7.92
N LEU A 13 0.09 -12.21 8.29
CA LEU A 13 -1.06 -11.89 7.44
C LEU A 13 -0.75 -10.78 6.43
N ILE A 14 0.38 -10.09 6.56
CA ILE A 14 0.73 -8.95 5.73
C ILE A 14 1.95 -9.30 4.88
N ARG A 15 1.79 -9.16 3.56
CA ARG A 15 2.90 -9.20 2.61
C ARG A 15 3.16 -7.80 2.09
N GLY A 16 4.41 -7.35 2.17
CA GLY A 16 4.86 -6.08 1.60
C GLY A 16 5.92 -6.33 0.54
N ASP A 17 5.65 -5.94 -0.69
CA ASP A 17 6.62 -5.94 -1.78
C ASP A 17 6.91 -4.49 -2.19
N ALA A 18 8.16 -4.21 -2.55
CA ALA A 18 8.57 -2.92 -3.09
C ALA A 18 8.93 -3.08 -4.57
N ILE A 19 8.36 -2.21 -5.40
CA ILE A 19 8.54 -2.26 -6.85
C ILE A 19 9.18 -0.96 -7.31
N GLU A 20 10.27 -1.06 -8.03
CA GLU A 20 10.93 0.07 -8.66
C GLU A 20 10.17 0.46 -9.93
N ALA A 21 9.41 1.56 -9.87
CA ALA A 21 8.48 1.93 -10.93
C ALA A 21 9.18 2.15 -12.29
N THR A 22 10.44 2.58 -12.27
CA THR A 22 11.24 2.82 -13.47
C THR A 22 11.64 1.53 -14.20
N GLU A 23 11.73 0.40 -13.49
CA GLU A 23 12.02 -0.92 -14.08
C GLU A 23 10.77 -1.62 -14.63
N PHE A 24 9.58 -1.24 -14.14
CA PHE A 24 8.30 -1.85 -14.50
C PHE A 24 7.30 -0.82 -15.05
N PRO A 25 7.58 -0.18 -16.20
CA PRO A 25 6.76 0.92 -16.72
C PRO A 25 5.32 0.49 -17.07
N GLU A 26 5.11 -0.75 -17.51
CA GLU A 26 3.76 -1.30 -17.75
C GLU A 26 2.93 -1.35 -16.46
N LEU A 27 3.56 -1.77 -15.36
CA LEU A 27 2.91 -1.91 -14.06
C LEU A 27 2.62 -0.52 -13.45
N ALA A 28 3.58 0.40 -13.58
CA ALA A 28 3.41 1.80 -13.18
C ALA A 28 2.23 2.44 -13.92
N ARG A 29 2.06 2.17 -15.23
CA ARG A 29 0.89 2.64 -15.99
C ARG A 29 -0.41 1.96 -15.54
N ARG A 30 -0.41 0.65 -15.31
CA ARG A 30 -1.59 -0.09 -14.83
C ARG A 30 -2.13 0.49 -13.50
N TYR A 31 -1.24 0.88 -12.59
CA TYR A 31 -1.62 1.48 -11.31
C TYR A 31 -1.67 3.01 -11.33
N ALA A 32 -1.57 3.63 -12.51
CA ALA A 32 -1.56 5.09 -12.68
C ALA A 32 -0.63 5.78 -11.65
N VAL A 33 0.63 5.36 -11.62
CA VAL A 33 1.65 5.96 -10.74
C VAL A 33 2.02 7.33 -11.29
N MET A 34 1.57 8.38 -10.62
CA MET A 34 1.88 9.78 -10.97
C MET A 34 2.98 10.36 -10.08
N ALA A 35 3.00 9.96 -8.80
CA ALA A 35 4.03 10.34 -7.84
C ALA A 35 4.49 9.12 -7.03
N VAL A 36 5.75 9.18 -6.56
CA VAL A 36 6.35 8.16 -5.69
C VAL A 36 6.62 8.73 -4.30
N PRO A 37 6.49 7.92 -3.22
CA PRO A 37 6.02 6.53 -3.22
C PRO A 37 4.51 6.43 -3.45
N LYS A 38 4.07 5.47 -4.28
CA LYS A 38 2.68 5.03 -4.36
C LYS A 38 2.54 3.71 -3.62
N VAL A 39 1.50 3.57 -2.81
CA VAL A 39 1.16 2.33 -2.12
C VAL A 39 -0.18 1.84 -2.66
N VAL A 40 -0.24 0.56 -2.98
CA VAL A 40 -1.46 -0.13 -3.42
C VAL A 40 -1.62 -1.33 -2.50
N ILE A 41 -2.81 -1.50 -1.92
CA ILE A 41 -3.14 -2.55 -0.97
C ILE A 41 -4.32 -3.33 -1.55
N ASN A 42 -4.13 -4.64 -1.76
CA ASN A 42 -5.13 -5.58 -2.27
C ASN A 42 -5.89 -5.12 -3.53
N GLU A 43 -5.28 -4.26 -4.37
CA GLU A 43 -5.92 -3.61 -5.53
C GLU A 43 -7.19 -2.77 -5.21
N THR A 44 -7.53 -2.58 -3.93
CA THR A 44 -8.75 -1.87 -3.48
C THR A 44 -8.46 -0.48 -2.91
N VAL A 45 -7.31 -0.33 -2.26
CA VAL A 45 -6.89 0.92 -1.62
C VAL A 45 -5.58 1.37 -2.23
N SER A 46 -5.47 2.66 -2.54
CA SER A 46 -4.19 3.24 -2.94
C SER A 46 -4.06 4.68 -2.49
N PHE A 47 -2.82 5.11 -2.26
CA PHE A 47 -2.47 6.48 -1.94
C PHE A 47 -1.06 6.80 -2.41
N GLU A 48 -0.78 8.09 -2.54
CA GLU A 48 0.50 8.63 -2.97
C GLU A 48 1.13 9.46 -1.84
N GLY A 49 2.45 9.43 -1.76
CA GLY A 49 3.22 10.10 -0.71
C GLY A 49 3.40 9.27 0.56
N ALA A 50 4.13 9.85 1.50
CA ALA A 50 4.40 9.23 2.80
C ALA A 50 3.32 9.66 3.81
N LEU A 51 2.43 8.74 4.17
CA LEU A 51 1.50 8.94 5.27
C LEU A 51 2.21 8.77 6.63
N PRO A 52 1.78 9.48 7.69
CA PRO A 52 2.11 9.14 9.06
C PRO A 52 1.67 7.71 9.38
N GLU A 53 2.40 7.03 10.27
CA GLU A 53 2.17 5.63 10.60
C GLU A 53 0.73 5.30 11.02
N PRO A 54 0.05 6.09 11.88
CA PRO A 54 -1.33 5.78 12.26
C PRO A 54 -2.30 5.78 11.05
N ALA A 55 -2.13 6.73 10.12
CA ALA A 55 -2.95 6.81 8.92
C ALA A 55 -2.63 5.67 7.96
N PHE A 56 -1.36 5.27 7.85
CA PHE A 56 -0.97 4.12 7.03
C PHE A 56 -1.62 2.83 7.53
N VAL A 57 -1.59 2.57 8.85
CA VAL A 57 -2.21 1.38 9.45
C VAL A 57 -3.72 1.38 9.25
N ALA A 58 -4.37 2.54 9.38
CA ALA A 58 -5.80 2.66 9.13
C ALA A 58 -6.19 2.25 7.69
N GLU A 59 -5.41 2.67 6.68
CA GLU A 59 -5.65 2.24 5.29
C GLU A 59 -5.45 0.73 5.08
N VAL A 60 -4.46 0.13 5.76
CA VAL A 60 -4.24 -1.33 5.71
C VAL A 60 -5.42 -2.08 6.31
N LEU A 61 -5.91 -1.66 7.47
CA LEU A 61 -7.07 -2.28 8.12
C LEU A 61 -8.33 -2.12 7.27
N ARG A 62 -8.56 -0.92 6.71
CA ARG A 62 -9.68 -0.67 5.79
C ARG A 62 -9.66 -1.59 4.57
N ALA A 63 -8.47 -1.88 4.04
CA ALA A 63 -8.28 -2.81 2.94
C ALA A 63 -8.48 -4.29 3.36
N ALA A 64 -8.13 -4.63 4.61
CA ALA A 64 -8.30 -5.98 5.15
C ALA A 64 -9.78 -6.32 5.43
N ASP A 65 -10.57 -5.34 5.89
CA ASP A 65 -12.01 -5.51 6.15
C ASP A 65 -12.88 -5.50 4.88
N GLY A 66 -12.26 -5.57 3.69
CA GLY A 66 -12.97 -5.69 2.41
C GLY A 66 -13.64 -4.39 1.93
N GLY A 67 -13.20 -3.22 2.40
CA GLY A 67 -13.83 -1.94 2.06
C GLY A 67 -15.25 -1.77 2.65
N GLY A 68 -15.64 -2.65 3.58
CA GLY A 68 -16.87 -2.54 4.35
C GLY A 68 -16.64 -1.68 5.59
N VAL A 69 -17.44 -0.62 5.70
CA VAL A 69 -17.71 0.18 6.89
C VAL A 69 -17.41 -0.58 8.20
N LEU A 70 -16.39 -0.14 8.92
CA LEU A 70 -16.36 -0.30 10.37
C LEU A 70 -17.39 0.69 10.94
N ALA A 71 -18.52 0.13 11.37
CA ALA A 71 -19.43 0.76 12.32
C ALA A 71 -18.79 0.80 13.71
#